data_AF-A0A936CVF3-F1
#
_entry.id   AF-A0A936CVF3-F1
#
_cell.length_a   1.000
_cell.length_b   1.000
_cell.length_c   1.000
_cell.angle_alpha   90.00
_cell.angle_beta   90.00
_cell.angle_gamma   90.00
#
_symmetry.space_group_name_H-M   'P 1'
#
loop_
_entity.id
_entity.type
_entity.pdbx_description
1 polymer ?
#
loop_
_entity_poly.entity_id
_entity_poly.type
_entity_poly.pdbx_seq_one_letter_code
_entity_poly.pdbx_strand_id
1 'polypeptide(L)'
;MDGRRSGNRGKAGAFGAALALALALLAGVGTPAPAQAQGGEELRAYLDRTDELLDWAAGQVSASGSERARGILNQATQLQRRSRDLLARQRPLEAFSLARRARDAMWHAVRLSREAAGLEERIRVRSERFADQHAQLLERAREGGAGRAGELLERAREQAQRAAERAVQGDLPLAWKLLEQADDLLRLAARQLADGAGPERVAHELERSRSLVDEAGQQLEGGAAEAEALAMLADARDALARADAAAGTDPGQALQLAGLARRLAQRALASAGTGSGAEAVQRLLERFDARAAELAPRLRDGEPGPAQRAFERAREEREASARALADGRVERALRHARSAHDLLEQAARGLR
;
A
#
# COMPACT_ATOMS: atom_id res chain seq x y z
N MET A 1 2.18 31.72 -23.09
CA MET A 1 2.82 31.57 -21.76
C MET A 1 3.06 30.09 -21.55
N ASP A 2 4.22 29.61 -21.98
CA ASP A 2 4.59 28.20 -21.99
C ASP A 2 5.19 27.76 -20.65
N GLY A 3 4.43 26.96 -19.90
CA GLY A 3 4.86 26.35 -18.65
C GLY A 3 5.49 24.98 -18.87
N ARG A 4 6.82 24.92 -18.94
CA ARG A 4 7.61 23.68 -18.95
C ARG A 4 7.39 22.88 -17.67
N ARG A 5 6.71 21.73 -17.76
CA ARG A 5 6.72 20.68 -16.74
C ARG A 5 7.90 19.73 -17.00
N SER A 6 9.00 19.95 -16.29
CA SER A 6 10.14 19.03 -16.24
C SER A 6 9.78 17.81 -15.39
N GLY A 7 9.60 16.66 -16.03
CA GLY A 7 9.34 15.37 -15.37
C GLY A 7 10.61 14.81 -14.75
N ASN A 8 10.68 14.83 -13.42
CA ASN A 8 11.73 14.18 -12.64
C ASN A 8 11.38 12.70 -12.45
N ARG A 9 11.69 11.85 -13.44
CA ARG A 9 11.56 10.39 -13.34
C ARG A 9 12.92 9.74 -13.59
N GLY A 10 13.54 9.27 -12.51
CA GLY A 10 14.69 8.39 -12.57
C GLY A 10 15.56 8.50 -11.33
N LYS A 11 15.32 7.63 -10.34
CA LYS A 11 16.26 7.20 -9.28
C LYS A 11 15.53 6.33 -8.24
N ALA A 12 15.00 5.17 -8.66
CA ALA A 12 14.44 4.18 -7.73
C ALA A 12 15.29 2.90 -7.60
N GLY A 13 16.51 2.87 -8.15
CA GLY A 13 17.33 1.66 -8.25
C GLY A 13 18.66 1.65 -7.49
N ALA A 14 18.85 2.43 -6.43
CA ALA A 14 20.16 2.57 -5.77
C ALA A 14 20.13 2.60 -4.22
N PHE A 15 19.13 1.99 -3.58
CA PHE A 15 19.01 2.02 -2.10
C PHE A 15 19.59 0.78 -1.38
N GLY A 16 20.00 -0.27 -2.11
CA GLY A 16 20.45 -1.54 -1.50
C GLY A 16 21.92 -1.64 -1.10
N ALA A 17 22.82 -0.84 -1.69
CA ALA A 17 24.27 -1.02 -1.52
C ALA A 17 24.92 -0.08 -0.49
N ALA A 18 24.23 0.97 -0.04
CA ALA A 18 24.82 2.00 0.82
C ALA A 18 24.84 1.63 2.32
N LEU A 19 24.09 0.62 2.77
CA LEU A 19 24.01 0.25 4.19
C LEU A 19 25.18 -0.65 4.65
N ALA A 20 25.86 -1.35 3.74
CA ALA A 20 26.92 -2.29 4.09
C ALA A 20 28.31 -1.63 4.28
N LEU A 21 28.54 -0.42 3.75
CA LEU A 21 29.85 0.23 3.81
C LEU A 21 30.10 1.03 5.10
N ALA A 22 29.07 1.22 5.95
CA ALA A 22 29.18 2.03 7.17
C ALA A 22 29.67 1.26 8.41
N LEU A 23 29.76 -0.08 8.36
CA LEU A 23 30.13 -0.91 9.52
C LEU A 23 31.59 -1.41 9.53
N ALA A 24 32.36 -1.22 8.46
CA ALA A 24 33.69 -1.86 8.32
C ALA A 24 34.89 -1.02 8.82
N LEU A 25 34.68 0.15 9.43
CA LEU A 25 35.74 1.12 9.77
C LEU A 25 36.17 1.12 11.25
N LEU A 26 35.97 0.02 11.99
CA LEU A 26 36.12 -0.02 13.46
C LEU A 26 37.29 -0.86 14.02
N ALA A 27 38.25 -1.33 13.22
CA ALA A 27 39.26 -2.32 13.69
C ALA A 27 40.74 -1.99 13.38
N GLY A 28 41.20 -0.77 13.67
CA GLY A 28 42.63 -0.41 13.61
C GLY A 28 43.17 0.08 14.95
N VAL A 29 43.88 -0.76 15.69
CA VAL A 29 44.54 -0.44 16.97
C VAL A 29 45.98 -0.03 16.70
N GLY A 30 46.28 1.26 16.82
CA GLY A 30 47.62 1.85 16.72
C GLY A 30 47.96 2.68 17.97
N THR A 31 49.25 2.69 18.34
CA THR A 31 49.84 3.27 19.55
C THR A 31 49.46 4.73 19.85
N PRO A 32 49.34 5.13 21.13
CA PRO A 32 48.86 6.46 21.55
C PRO A 32 49.91 7.54 21.26
N ALA A 33 49.70 8.29 20.18
CA ALA A 33 50.38 9.56 19.95
C ALA A 33 49.80 10.63 20.91
N PRO A 34 50.44 11.81 21.08
CA PRO A 34 50.01 12.81 22.06
C PRO A 34 48.53 13.18 21.86
N ALA A 35 47.72 12.83 22.86
CA ALA A 35 46.25 12.81 22.83
C ALA A 35 45.57 14.17 22.54
N GLN A 36 46.34 15.27 22.47
CA GLN A 36 45.82 16.61 22.17
C GLN A 36 45.86 16.95 20.67
N ALA A 37 46.76 16.34 19.89
CA ALA A 37 46.82 16.56 18.44
C ALA A 37 45.89 15.62 17.67
N GLN A 38 45.72 14.37 18.14
CA GLN A 38 44.81 13.38 17.54
C GLN A 38 43.33 13.80 17.67
N GLY A 39 42.94 14.43 18.78
CA GLY A 39 41.55 14.85 18.99
C GLY A 39 41.05 15.92 18.01
N GLY A 40 41.94 16.73 17.43
CA GLY A 40 41.55 17.78 16.47
C GLY A 40 41.18 17.22 15.09
N GLU A 41 41.95 16.25 14.59
CA GLU A 41 41.69 15.61 13.29
C GLU A 41 40.47 14.68 13.36
N GLU A 42 40.35 13.89 14.44
CA GLU A 42 39.17 13.06 14.69
C GLU A 42 37.88 13.90 14.80
N LEU A 43 37.94 15.04 15.48
CA LEU A 43 36.79 15.94 15.58
C LEU A 43 36.41 16.50 14.20
N ARG A 44 37.39 16.91 13.37
CA ARG A 44 37.10 17.37 11.99
C ARG A 44 36.41 16.27 11.19
N ALA A 45 36.96 15.05 11.20
CA ALA A 45 36.35 13.89 10.55
C ALA A 45 34.92 13.63 11.06
N TYR A 46 34.68 13.77 12.37
CA TYR A 46 33.34 13.64 12.95
C TYR A 46 32.38 14.71 12.44
N LEU A 47 32.82 15.97 12.33
CA LEU A 47 32.01 17.06 11.79
C LEU A 47 31.69 16.85 10.31
N ASP A 48 32.66 16.46 9.50
CA ASP A 48 32.47 16.20 8.07
C ASP A 48 31.51 15.04 7.86
N ARG A 49 31.65 13.96 8.66
CA ARG A 49 30.68 12.87 8.63
C ARG A 49 29.28 13.31 9.08
N THR A 50 29.18 14.27 9.99
CA THR A 50 27.88 14.81 10.42
C THR A 50 27.19 15.58 9.30
N ASP A 51 27.95 16.32 8.49
CA ASP A 51 27.45 16.98 7.29
C ASP A 51 26.92 15.99 6.26
N GLU A 52 27.67 14.94 5.94
CA GLU A 52 27.23 13.89 5.01
C GLU A 52 25.91 13.25 5.47
N LEU A 53 25.77 13.02 6.78
CA LEU A 53 24.54 12.47 7.36
C LEU A 53 23.37 13.46 7.30
N LEU A 54 23.61 14.75 7.51
CA LEU A 54 22.60 15.80 7.37
C LEU A 54 22.11 15.92 5.93
N ASP A 55 23.01 15.84 4.95
CA ASP A 55 22.66 15.87 3.52
C ASP A 55 21.82 14.64 3.13
N TRP A 56 22.20 13.45 3.60
CA TRP A 56 21.39 12.24 3.44
C TRP A 56 20.01 12.39 4.08
N ALA A 57 19.95 12.91 5.31
CA ALA A 57 18.70 13.13 6.03
C ALA A 57 17.81 14.16 5.31
N ALA A 58 18.38 15.19 4.69
CA ALA A 58 17.65 16.15 3.88
C ALA A 58 16.92 15.50 2.69
N GLY A 59 17.54 14.52 2.04
CA GLY A 59 16.89 13.72 1.00
C GLY A 59 15.68 12.93 1.53
N GLN A 60 15.80 12.32 2.70
CA GLN A 60 14.71 11.55 3.31
C GLN A 60 13.55 12.45 3.77
N VAL A 61 13.88 13.57 4.44
CA VAL A 61 12.91 14.51 5.01
C VAL A 61 12.18 15.31 3.93
N SER A 62 12.84 15.68 2.83
CA SER A 62 12.19 16.36 1.71
C SER A 62 11.18 15.45 1.00
N ALA A 63 11.46 14.16 0.88
CA ALA A 63 10.58 13.19 0.22
C ALA A 63 9.25 12.94 0.98
N SER A 64 9.20 13.11 2.30
CA SER A 64 7.99 12.82 3.10
C SER A 64 7.01 13.99 3.21
N GLY A 65 7.38 15.18 2.74
CA GLY A 65 6.54 16.38 2.89
C GLY A 65 6.34 16.87 4.33
N SER A 66 6.88 16.21 5.36
CA SER A 66 6.63 16.55 6.77
C SER A 66 7.29 17.87 7.19
N GLU A 67 6.49 18.91 7.41
CA GLU A 67 6.94 20.23 7.91
C GLU A 67 7.63 20.11 9.28
N ARG A 68 7.08 19.26 10.16
CA ARG A 68 7.66 19.02 11.49
C ARG A 68 9.06 18.41 11.38
N ALA A 69 9.24 17.40 10.53
CA ALA A 69 10.55 16.79 10.30
C ALA A 69 11.53 17.80 9.71
N ARG A 70 11.08 18.65 8.76
CA ARG A 70 11.88 19.74 8.19
C ARG A 70 12.32 20.74 9.24
N GLY A 71 11.44 21.13 10.17
CA GLY A 71 11.78 22.03 11.28
C GLY A 71 12.89 21.48 12.17
N ILE A 72 12.81 20.20 12.55
CA ILE A 72 13.85 19.55 13.38
C ILE A 72 15.16 19.39 12.60
N LEU A 73 15.11 19.06 11.31
CA LEU A 73 16.32 18.96 10.49
C LEU A 73 17.01 20.32 10.33
N ASN A 74 16.26 21.40 10.12
CA ASN A 74 16.79 22.76 10.08
C ASN A 74 17.52 23.12 11.39
N GLN A 75 16.96 22.73 12.53
CA GLN A 75 17.61 22.89 13.84
C GLN A 75 18.93 22.10 13.90
N ALA A 76 18.94 20.85 13.43
CA ALA A 76 20.14 20.03 13.36
C ALA A 76 21.24 20.69 12.51
N THR A 77 20.89 21.22 11.33
CA THR A 77 21.81 21.96 10.46
C THR A 77 22.36 23.23 11.15
N GLN A 78 21.52 23.98 11.87
CA GLN A 78 21.97 25.15 12.63
C GLN A 78 22.94 24.77 13.76
N LEU A 79 22.68 23.68 14.48
CA LEU A 79 23.59 23.15 15.52
C LEU A 79 24.94 22.77 14.93
N GLN A 80 24.95 22.12 13.77
CA GLN A 80 26.18 21.72 13.08
C GLN A 80 26.98 22.93 12.57
N ARG A 81 26.32 23.94 12.01
CA ARG A 81 27.00 25.21 11.63
C ARG A 81 27.68 25.86 12.83
N ARG A 82 26.97 25.99 13.96
CA ARG A 82 27.53 26.53 15.21
C ARG A 82 28.67 25.67 15.76
N SER A 83 28.58 24.35 15.62
CA SER A 83 29.65 23.44 16.00
C SER A 83 30.95 23.75 15.23
N ARG A 84 30.87 23.95 13.91
CA ARG A 84 32.03 24.36 13.10
C ARG A 84 32.60 25.71 13.51
N ASP A 85 31.73 26.69 13.77
CA ASP A 85 32.17 28.01 14.23
C ASP A 85 32.94 27.92 15.56
N LEU A 86 32.51 27.05 16.48
CA LEU A 86 33.21 26.80 17.74
C LEU A 86 34.56 26.10 17.53
N LEU A 87 34.64 25.15 16.60
CA LEU A 87 35.91 24.51 16.26
C LEU A 87 36.90 25.53 15.68
N ALA A 88 36.45 26.42 14.80
CA ALA A 88 37.27 27.50 14.23
C ALA A 88 37.81 28.47 15.30
N ARG A 89 37.06 28.65 16.41
CA ARG A 89 37.47 29.43 17.59
C ARG A 89 38.27 28.62 18.61
N GLN A 90 38.79 27.45 18.24
CA GLN A 90 39.57 26.57 19.09
C GLN A 90 38.84 26.10 20.37
N ARG A 91 37.51 25.90 20.29
CA ARG A 91 36.67 25.35 21.39
C ARG A 91 36.15 23.94 21.06
N PRO A 92 37.03 22.91 21.03
CA PRO A 92 36.70 21.59 20.48
C PRO A 92 35.65 20.81 21.29
N LEU A 93 35.66 20.90 22.62
CA LEU A 93 34.71 20.17 23.47
C LEU A 93 33.26 20.61 23.25
N GLU A 94 33.05 21.92 23.11
CA GLU A 94 31.72 22.49 22.86
C GLU A 94 31.27 22.22 21.42
N ALA A 95 32.19 22.30 20.46
CA ALA A 95 31.93 21.90 19.08
C ALA A 95 31.44 20.45 19.03
N PHE A 96 32.15 19.52 19.66
CA PHE A 96 31.75 18.11 19.72
C PHE A 96 30.37 17.91 20.36
N SER A 97 30.09 18.60 21.48
CA SER A 97 28.77 18.55 22.13
C SER A 97 27.63 19.01 21.20
N LEU A 98 27.82 20.11 20.47
CA LEU A 98 26.82 20.59 19.51
C LEU A 98 26.64 19.64 18.32
N ALA A 99 27.73 19.07 17.80
CA ALA A 99 27.67 18.11 16.69
C ALA A 99 26.92 16.84 17.08
N ARG A 100 27.14 16.34 18.29
CA ARG A 100 26.37 15.21 18.83
C ARG A 100 24.87 15.53 18.90
N ARG A 101 24.50 16.70 19.44
CA ARG A 101 23.09 17.15 19.46
C ARG A 101 22.51 17.31 18.06
N ALA A 102 23.31 17.76 17.09
CA ALA A 102 22.90 17.84 15.70
C ALA A 102 22.55 16.44 15.15
N ARG A 103 23.38 15.42 15.41
CA ARG A 103 23.07 14.04 15.01
C ARG A 103 21.81 13.50 15.69
N ASP A 104 21.63 13.74 16.98
CA ASP A 104 20.41 13.32 17.71
C ASP A 104 19.15 13.96 17.10
N ALA A 105 19.19 15.25 16.80
CA ALA A 105 18.11 15.97 16.14
C ALA A 105 17.86 15.46 14.71
N MET A 106 18.91 15.19 13.94
CA MET A 106 18.82 14.62 12.60
C MET A 106 18.13 13.24 12.61
N TRP A 107 18.53 12.32 13.49
CA TRP A 107 17.89 11.01 13.62
C TRP A 107 16.42 11.14 14.02
N HIS A 108 16.10 12.10 14.88
CA HIS A 108 14.72 12.41 15.24
C HIS A 108 13.91 12.90 14.02
N ALA A 109 14.46 13.80 13.20
CA ALA A 109 13.82 14.28 11.98
C ALA A 109 13.54 13.13 10.99
N VAL A 110 14.51 12.22 10.80
CA VAL A 110 14.34 11.03 9.94
C VAL A 110 13.25 10.10 10.47
N ARG A 111 13.17 9.88 11.79
CA ARG A 111 12.10 9.08 12.38
C ARG A 111 10.72 9.68 12.10
N LEU A 112 10.54 10.98 12.34
CA LEU A 112 9.29 11.69 12.05
C LEU A 112 8.93 11.65 10.56
N SER A 113 9.93 11.71 9.67
CA SER A 113 9.75 11.58 8.23
C SER A 113 9.18 10.22 7.83
N ARG A 114 9.70 9.14 8.42
CA ARG A 114 9.21 7.76 8.17
C ARG A 114 7.79 7.56 8.71
N GLU A 115 7.50 8.08 9.90
CA GLU A 115 6.16 8.04 10.47
C GLU A 115 5.13 8.77 9.59
N ALA A 116 5.50 9.94 9.05
CA ALA A 116 4.66 10.69 8.13
C ALA A 116 4.40 9.93 6.83
N ALA A 117 5.43 9.39 6.18
CA ALA A 117 5.30 8.59 4.96
C ALA A 117 4.41 7.35 5.18
N GLY A 118 4.56 6.66 6.31
CA GLY A 118 3.70 5.53 6.66
C GLY A 118 2.25 5.94 6.92
N LEU A 119 2.01 7.13 7.47
CA LEU A 119 0.66 7.64 7.67
C LEU A 119 0.00 8.08 6.35
N GLU A 120 0.75 8.73 5.45
CA GLU A 120 0.28 9.12 4.11
C GLU A 120 -0.18 7.90 3.31
N GLU A 121 0.63 6.83 3.27
CA GLU A 121 0.27 5.59 2.59
C GLU A 121 -0.99 4.94 3.18
N ARG A 122 -1.12 4.94 4.51
CA ARG A 122 -2.34 4.44 5.18
C ARG A 122 -3.56 5.28 4.82
N ILE A 123 -3.43 6.60 4.77
CA ILE A 123 -4.52 7.49 4.34
C ILE A 123 -4.90 7.16 2.90
N ARG A 124 -3.93 7.05 1.97
CA ARG A 124 -4.16 6.73 0.56
C ARG A 124 -4.95 5.43 0.39
N VAL A 125 -4.43 4.32 0.92
CA VAL A 125 -5.07 2.99 0.82
C VAL A 125 -6.47 3.01 1.44
N ARG A 126 -6.64 3.73 2.55
CA ARG A 126 -7.94 3.82 3.22
C ARG A 126 -8.93 4.68 2.45
N SER A 127 -8.50 5.79 1.85
CA SER A 127 -9.34 6.64 1.00
C SER A 127 -9.80 5.92 -0.27
N GLU A 128 -8.93 5.11 -0.89
CA GLU A 128 -9.29 4.26 -2.03
C GLU A 128 -10.39 3.27 -1.62
N ARG A 129 -10.20 2.53 -0.52
CA ARG A 129 -11.22 1.61 0.00
C ARG A 129 -12.52 2.33 0.36
N PHE A 130 -12.45 3.51 0.96
CA PHE A 130 -13.63 4.32 1.29
C PHE A 130 -14.43 4.65 0.03
N ALA A 131 -13.77 5.12 -1.04
CA ALA A 131 -14.43 5.49 -2.28
C ALA A 131 -15.18 4.32 -2.92
N ASP A 132 -14.56 3.13 -2.95
CA ASP A 132 -15.18 1.91 -3.47
C ASP A 132 -16.43 1.53 -2.66
N GLN A 133 -16.33 1.55 -1.33
CA GLN A 133 -17.44 1.21 -0.44
C GLN A 133 -18.56 2.23 -0.52
N HIS A 134 -18.21 3.52 -0.61
CA HIS A 134 -19.18 4.61 -0.73
C HIS A 134 -20.00 4.48 -2.01
N ALA A 135 -19.35 4.24 -3.16
CA ALA A 135 -20.02 4.05 -4.44
C ALA A 135 -21.04 2.90 -4.39
N GLN A 136 -20.64 1.74 -3.85
CA GLN A 136 -21.52 0.57 -3.70
C GLN A 136 -22.72 0.84 -2.79
N LEU A 137 -22.52 1.55 -1.68
CA LEU A 137 -23.60 1.87 -0.76
C LEU A 137 -24.54 2.95 -1.32
N LEU A 138 -24.00 3.90 -2.08
CA LEU A 138 -24.79 4.97 -2.70
C LEU A 138 -25.72 4.42 -3.77
N GLU A 139 -25.23 3.50 -4.61
CA GLU A 139 -26.06 2.78 -5.59
C GLU A 139 -27.21 2.05 -4.89
N ARG A 140 -26.91 1.27 -3.85
CA ARG A 140 -27.92 0.57 -3.04
C ARG A 140 -28.93 1.50 -2.38
N ALA A 141 -28.47 2.66 -1.87
CA ALA A 141 -29.35 3.63 -1.25
C ALA A 141 -30.34 4.23 -2.26
N ARG A 142 -29.90 4.45 -3.51
CA ARG A 142 -30.75 4.93 -4.61
C ARG A 142 -31.77 3.89 -5.03
N GLU A 143 -31.36 2.64 -5.21
CA GLU A 143 -32.25 1.53 -5.57
C GLU A 143 -33.32 1.28 -4.51
N GLY A 144 -32.94 1.31 -3.23
CA GLY A 144 -33.85 1.07 -2.11
C GLY A 144 -34.66 2.28 -1.65
N GLY A 145 -34.50 3.47 -2.27
CA GLY A 145 -35.17 4.70 -1.84
C GLY A 145 -34.84 5.13 -0.39
N ALA A 146 -33.67 4.74 0.12
CA ALA A 146 -33.30 4.92 1.52
C ALA A 146 -32.73 6.33 1.79
N GLY A 147 -33.60 7.35 1.74
CA GLY A 147 -33.21 8.77 1.80
C GLY A 147 -32.25 9.12 2.95
N ARG A 148 -32.54 8.66 4.17
CA ARG A 148 -31.69 8.94 5.34
C ARG A 148 -30.31 8.24 5.28
N ALA A 149 -30.22 7.06 4.65
CA ALA A 149 -28.91 6.45 4.39
C ALA A 149 -28.13 7.24 3.33
N GLY A 150 -28.82 7.78 2.32
CA GLY A 150 -28.25 8.71 1.35
C GLY A 150 -27.65 9.96 1.99
N GLU A 151 -28.36 10.59 2.94
CA GLU A 151 -27.85 11.74 3.69
C GLU A 151 -26.57 11.41 4.48
N LEU A 152 -26.51 10.24 5.13
CA LEU A 152 -25.31 9.78 5.83
C LEU A 152 -24.12 9.58 4.88
N LEU A 153 -24.37 9.02 3.69
CA LEU A 153 -23.35 8.81 2.67
C LEU A 153 -22.81 10.13 2.11
N GLU A 154 -23.67 11.14 1.89
CA GLU A 154 -23.20 12.48 1.47
C GLU A 154 -22.34 13.13 2.55
N ARG A 155 -22.75 13.07 3.83
CA ARG A 155 -21.92 13.56 4.94
C ARG A 155 -20.59 12.82 5.04
N ALA A 156 -20.59 11.49 4.84
CA ALA A 156 -19.36 10.69 4.82
C ALA A 156 -18.41 11.17 3.71
N ARG A 157 -18.94 11.41 2.51
CA ARG A 157 -18.18 11.92 1.36
C ARG A 157 -17.58 13.30 1.64
N GLU A 158 -18.35 14.21 2.22
CA GLU A 158 -17.85 15.53 2.61
C GLU A 158 -16.68 15.43 3.59
N GLN A 159 -16.76 14.54 4.59
CA GLN A 159 -15.65 14.33 5.54
C GLN A 159 -14.42 13.73 4.86
N ALA A 160 -14.61 12.77 3.96
CA ALA A 160 -13.51 12.19 3.18
C ALA A 160 -12.84 13.22 2.26
N GLN A 161 -13.61 14.13 1.67
CA GLN A 161 -13.08 15.22 0.86
C GLN A 161 -12.25 16.19 1.73
N ARG A 162 -12.77 16.60 2.89
CA ARG A 162 -12.01 17.42 3.85
C ARG A 162 -10.74 16.71 4.31
N ALA A 163 -10.79 15.38 4.53
CA ALA A 163 -9.61 14.58 4.85
C ALA A 163 -8.56 14.67 3.74
N ALA A 164 -8.96 14.52 2.47
CA ALA A 164 -8.06 14.64 1.32
C ALA A 164 -7.45 16.04 1.22
N GLU A 165 -8.23 17.10 1.42
CA GLU A 165 -7.74 18.48 1.45
C GLU A 165 -6.69 18.70 2.56
N ARG A 166 -6.91 18.16 3.76
CA ARG A 166 -5.95 18.21 4.87
C ARG A 166 -4.67 17.41 4.58
N ALA A 167 -4.81 16.26 3.94
CA ALA A 167 -3.65 15.46 3.53
C ALA A 167 -2.77 16.21 2.53
N VAL A 168 -3.38 16.88 1.54
CA VAL A 168 -2.66 17.74 0.58
C VAL A 168 -1.96 18.92 1.27
N GLN A 169 -2.55 19.46 2.34
CA GLN A 169 -1.94 20.51 3.17
C GLN A 169 -0.83 20.00 4.10
N GLY A 170 -0.60 18.68 4.17
CA GLY A 170 0.40 18.06 5.04
C GLY A 170 -0.05 17.83 6.49
N ASP A 171 -1.32 18.11 6.83
CA ASP A 171 -1.90 17.81 8.16
C ASP A 171 -2.45 16.38 8.19
N LEU A 172 -1.52 15.42 8.11
CA LEU A 172 -1.83 13.99 8.08
C LEU A 172 -2.60 13.50 9.34
N PRO A 173 -2.28 13.95 10.58
CA PRO A 173 -3.04 13.52 11.75
C PRO A 173 -4.52 13.93 11.70
N LEU A 174 -4.81 15.17 11.29
CA LEU A 174 -6.20 15.62 11.15
C LEU A 174 -6.90 14.92 9.98
N ALA A 175 -6.20 14.75 8.85
CA ALA A 175 -6.72 14.00 7.71
C ALA A 175 -7.15 12.58 8.10
N TRP A 176 -6.30 11.87 8.86
CA TRP A 176 -6.63 10.53 9.37
C TRP A 176 -7.89 10.53 10.23
N LYS A 177 -8.01 11.47 11.18
CA LYS A 177 -9.19 11.59 12.05
C LYS A 177 -10.48 11.86 11.25
N LEU A 178 -10.43 12.73 10.25
CA LEU A 178 -11.57 13.01 9.38
C LEU A 178 -11.98 11.79 8.56
N LEU A 179 -11.00 11.00 8.09
CA LEU A 179 -11.26 9.76 7.36
C LEU A 179 -11.88 8.68 8.25
N GLU A 180 -11.47 8.58 9.52
CA GLU A 180 -12.13 7.70 10.50
C GLU A 180 -13.59 8.10 10.73
N GLN A 181 -13.88 9.40 10.84
CA GLN A 181 -15.25 9.90 10.96
C GLN A 181 -16.09 9.60 9.70
N ALA A 182 -15.49 9.71 8.51
CA ALA A 182 -16.14 9.33 7.26
C ALA A 182 -16.49 7.84 7.24
N ASP A 183 -15.59 6.96 7.69
CA ASP A 183 -15.86 5.52 7.78
C ASP A 183 -16.95 5.18 8.78
N ASP A 184 -17.01 5.87 9.92
CA ASP A 184 -18.07 5.64 10.90
C ASP A 184 -19.45 6.03 10.35
N LEU A 185 -19.55 7.14 9.61
CA LEU A 185 -20.76 7.51 8.87
C LEU A 185 -21.13 6.47 7.81
N LEU A 186 -20.13 5.96 7.07
CA LEU A 186 -20.32 4.93 6.07
C LEU A 186 -20.83 3.61 6.68
N ARG A 187 -20.32 3.21 7.85
CA ARG A 187 -20.80 2.05 8.60
C ARG A 187 -22.23 2.24 9.12
N LEU A 188 -22.56 3.44 9.60
CA LEU A 188 -23.93 3.77 10.03
C LEU A 188 -24.90 3.70 8.85
N ALA A 189 -24.54 4.25 7.69
CA ALA A 189 -25.34 4.15 6.48
C ALA A 189 -25.53 2.69 6.04
N ALA A 190 -24.46 1.89 6.08
CA ALA A 190 -24.53 0.46 5.74
C ALA A 190 -25.48 -0.31 6.66
N ARG A 191 -25.46 -0.06 7.98
CA ARG A 191 -26.41 -0.66 8.93
C ARG A 191 -27.84 -0.25 8.59
N GLN A 192 -28.07 1.04 8.37
CA GLN A 192 -29.41 1.52 8.04
C GLN A 192 -29.96 0.92 6.73
N LEU A 193 -29.12 0.71 5.72
CA LEU A 193 -29.50 0.02 4.48
C LEU A 193 -29.81 -1.46 4.68
N ALA A 194 -29.18 -2.09 5.68
CA ALA A 194 -29.44 -3.46 6.05
C ALA A 194 -30.73 -3.59 6.87
N ASP A 195 -30.99 -2.66 7.78
CA ASP A 195 -32.22 -2.63 8.60
C ASP A 195 -33.46 -2.33 7.74
N GLY A 196 -33.28 -1.52 6.68
CA GLY A 196 -34.33 -1.26 5.68
C GLY A 196 -34.48 -2.36 4.62
N ALA A 197 -33.69 -3.43 4.67
CA ALA A 197 -33.81 -4.54 3.72
C ALA A 197 -35.07 -5.35 4.05
N GLY A 198 -36.06 -5.31 3.16
CA GLY A 198 -37.23 -6.18 3.27
C GLY A 198 -36.84 -7.68 3.27
N PRO A 199 -37.73 -8.55 3.77
CA PRO A 199 -37.47 -10.00 3.86
C PRO A 199 -37.12 -10.64 2.51
N GLU A 200 -37.67 -10.11 1.41
CA GLU A 200 -37.34 -10.55 0.04
C GLU A 200 -35.86 -10.39 -0.30
N ARG A 201 -35.26 -9.27 0.12
CA ARG A 201 -33.84 -9.02 -0.13
C ARG A 201 -32.96 -9.95 0.69
N VAL A 202 -33.31 -10.17 1.95
CA VAL A 202 -32.59 -11.13 2.80
C VAL A 202 -32.64 -12.53 2.17
N ALA A 203 -33.83 -12.95 1.74
CA ALA A 203 -34.01 -14.23 1.05
C ALA A 203 -33.16 -14.34 -0.22
N HIS A 204 -33.15 -13.30 -1.06
CA HIS A 204 -32.33 -13.27 -2.29
C HIS A 204 -30.82 -13.36 -1.99
N GLU A 205 -30.34 -12.61 -0.99
CA GLU A 205 -28.92 -12.61 -0.62
C GLU A 205 -28.48 -13.92 0.06
N LEU A 206 -29.38 -14.58 0.80
CA LEU A 206 -29.13 -15.92 1.33
C LEU A 206 -29.07 -16.96 0.21
N GLU A 207 -29.99 -16.90 -0.74
CA GLU A 207 -30.01 -17.82 -1.87
C GLU A 207 -28.72 -17.69 -2.70
N ARG A 208 -28.32 -16.46 -3.02
CA ARG A 208 -27.04 -16.21 -3.71
C ARG A 208 -25.84 -16.74 -2.92
N SER A 209 -25.88 -16.64 -1.59
CA SER A 209 -24.81 -17.18 -0.72
C SER A 209 -24.79 -18.71 -0.72
N ARG A 210 -25.96 -19.36 -0.68
CA ARG A 210 -26.10 -20.83 -0.79
C ARG A 210 -25.52 -21.31 -2.11
N SER A 211 -25.94 -20.73 -3.23
CA SER A 211 -25.43 -21.13 -4.56
C SER A 211 -23.90 -21.08 -4.64
N LEU A 212 -23.28 -20.03 -4.07
CA LEU A 212 -21.81 -19.89 -4.08
C LEU A 212 -21.10 -20.86 -3.12
N VAL A 213 -21.67 -21.12 -1.94
CA VAL A 213 -21.14 -22.11 -0.98
C VAL A 213 -21.26 -23.53 -1.54
N ASP A 214 -22.37 -23.83 -2.23
CA ASP A 214 -22.61 -25.11 -2.87
C ASP A 214 -21.69 -25.31 -4.08
N GLU A 215 -21.53 -24.29 -4.93
CA GLU A 215 -20.56 -24.29 -6.03
C GLU A 215 -19.13 -24.52 -5.50
N ALA A 216 -18.77 -23.82 -4.41
CA ALA A 216 -17.49 -24.04 -3.75
C ALA A 216 -17.34 -25.47 -3.25
N GLY A 217 -18.37 -26.05 -2.63
CA GLY A 217 -18.39 -27.46 -2.23
C GLY A 217 -18.13 -28.42 -3.37
N GLN A 218 -18.87 -28.27 -4.48
CA GLN A 218 -18.73 -29.14 -5.65
C GLN A 218 -17.32 -29.07 -6.26
N GLN A 219 -16.74 -27.87 -6.35
CA GLN A 219 -15.38 -27.69 -6.89
C GLN A 219 -14.31 -28.29 -5.98
N LEU A 220 -14.48 -28.21 -4.65
CA LEU A 220 -13.52 -28.75 -3.68
C LEU A 220 -13.61 -30.27 -3.54
N GLU A 221 -14.81 -30.86 -3.62
CA GLU A 221 -15.03 -32.30 -3.52
C GLU A 221 -14.46 -33.07 -4.72
N GLY A 222 -14.38 -32.42 -5.89
CA GLY A 222 -13.80 -33.01 -7.11
C GLY A 222 -12.27 -32.92 -7.21
N GLY A 223 -11.58 -32.26 -6.25
CA GLY A 223 -10.14 -31.99 -6.33
C GLY A 223 -9.36 -32.44 -5.09
N ALA A 224 -8.03 -32.45 -5.19
CA ALA A 224 -7.13 -32.59 -4.03
C ALA A 224 -7.07 -31.27 -3.25
N ALA A 225 -8.21 -30.82 -2.72
CA ALA A 225 -8.31 -29.58 -1.98
C ALA A 225 -7.45 -29.64 -0.71
N GLU A 226 -6.68 -28.58 -0.45
CA GLU A 226 -5.90 -28.46 0.77
C GLU A 226 -6.85 -28.40 1.99
N ALA A 227 -6.38 -28.93 3.13
CA ALA A 227 -7.15 -28.94 4.38
C ALA A 227 -7.61 -27.54 4.80
N GLU A 228 -6.82 -26.50 4.50
CA GLU A 228 -7.18 -25.11 4.77
C GLU A 228 -8.39 -24.65 3.95
N ALA A 229 -8.47 -25.02 2.67
CA ALA A 229 -9.61 -24.67 1.81
C ALA A 229 -10.90 -25.34 2.31
N LEU A 230 -10.81 -26.61 2.72
CA LEU A 230 -11.93 -27.34 3.31
C LEU A 230 -12.40 -26.72 4.63
N ALA A 231 -11.46 -26.27 5.48
CA ALA A 231 -11.78 -25.57 6.72
C ALA A 231 -12.50 -24.23 6.45
N MET A 232 -12.01 -23.42 5.50
CA MET A 232 -12.69 -22.17 5.12
C MET A 232 -14.11 -22.42 4.57
N LEU A 233 -14.32 -23.50 3.81
CA LEU A 233 -15.65 -23.86 3.33
C LEU A 233 -16.57 -24.31 4.48
N ALA A 234 -16.05 -25.05 5.45
CA ALA A 234 -16.82 -25.42 6.64
C ALA A 234 -17.27 -24.18 7.43
N ASP A 235 -16.36 -23.22 7.65
CA ASP A 235 -16.69 -21.93 8.28
C ASP A 235 -17.71 -21.14 7.46
N ALA A 236 -17.65 -21.20 6.12
CA ALA A 236 -18.62 -20.56 5.25
C ALA A 236 -20.02 -21.15 5.42
N ARG A 237 -20.14 -22.49 5.49
CA ARG A 237 -21.40 -23.21 5.72
C ARG A 237 -21.99 -22.89 7.09
N ASP A 238 -21.17 -22.84 8.13
CA ASP A 238 -21.62 -22.45 9.48
C ASP A 238 -22.09 -20.98 9.54
N ALA A 239 -21.36 -20.06 8.90
CA ALA A 239 -21.80 -18.66 8.79
C ALA A 239 -23.13 -18.54 8.06
N LEU A 240 -23.35 -19.33 7.00
CA LEU A 240 -24.60 -19.35 6.24
C LEU A 240 -25.76 -19.92 7.05
N ALA A 241 -25.56 -21.01 7.79
CA ALA A 241 -26.57 -21.57 8.68
C ALA A 241 -27.00 -20.57 9.77
N ARG A 242 -26.05 -19.83 10.34
CA ARG A 242 -26.35 -18.73 11.27
C ARG A 242 -27.08 -17.57 10.60
N ALA A 243 -26.77 -17.29 9.34
CA ALA A 243 -27.47 -16.27 8.56
C ALA A 243 -28.95 -16.65 8.35
N ASP A 244 -29.22 -17.91 8.02
CA ASP A 244 -30.57 -18.45 7.86
C ASP A 244 -31.38 -18.35 9.16
N ALA A 245 -30.77 -18.69 10.29
CA ALA A 245 -31.42 -18.57 11.60
C ALA A 245 -31.75 -17.11 11.98
N ALA A 246 -30.91 -16.15 11.58
CA ALA A 246 -31.12 -14.72 11.85
C ALA A 246 -32.14 -14.06 10.89
N ALA A 247 -32.45 -14.68 9.75
CA ALA A 247 -33.23 -14.05 8.68
C ALA A 247 -34.60 -13.52 9.11
N GLY A 248 -35.25 -14.20 10.07
CA GLY A 248 -36.57 -13.82 10.58
C GLY A 248 -36.56 -12.87 11.78
N THR A 249 -35.43 -12.72 12.47
CA THR A 249 -35.33 -11.96 13.73
C THR A 249 -34.47 -10.71 13.59
N ASP A 250 -33.37 -10.80 12.86
CA ASP A 250 -32.42 -9.71 12.61
C ASP A 250 -31.92 -9.77 11.14
N PRO A 251 -32.66 -9.13 10.21
CA PRO A 251 -32.28 -9.01 8.80
C PRO A 251 -30.86 -8.47 8.58
N GLY A 252 -30.44 -7.52 9.43
CA GLY A 252 -29.14 -6.89 9.35
C GLY A 252 -28.03 -7.89 9.66
N GLN A 253 -28.18 -8.66 10.73
CA GLN A 253 -27.25 -9.73 11.09
C GLN A 253 -27.22 -10.84 10.03
N ALA A 254 -28.38 -11.24 9.50
CA ALA A 254 -28.48 -12.24 8.44
C ALA A 254 -27.67 -11.84 7.21
N LEU A 255 -27.81 -10.59 6.74
CA LEU A 255 -27.05 -10.07 5.59
C LEU A 255 -25.54 -10.01 5.87
N GLN A 256 -25.13 -9.66 7.10
CA GLN A 256 -23.70 -9.65 7.47
C GLN A 256 -23.08 -11.05 7.43
N LEU A 257 -23.79 -12.03 7.98
CA LEU A 257 -23.36 -13.44 8.00
C LEU A 257 -23.36 -14.06 6.59
N ALA A 258 -24.38 -13.78 5.78
CA ALA A 258 -24.43 -14.17 4.37
C ALA A 258 -23.22 -13.60 3.59
N GLY A 259 -22.90 -12.32 3.81
CA GLY A 259 -21.71 -11.69 3.24
C GLY A 259 -20.39 -12.32 3.69
N LEU A 260 -20.30 -12.76 4.96
CA LEU A 260 -19.14 -13.49 5.48
C LEU A 260 -19.00 -14.86 4.82
N ALA A 261 -20.09 -15.62 4.73
CA ALA A 261 -20.13 -16.93 4.09
C ALA A 261 -19.59 -16.86 2.65
N ARG A 262 -20.04 -15.87 1.86
CA ARG A 262 -19.55 -15.68 0.49
C ARG A 262 -18.05 -15.39 0.42
N ARG A 263 -17.53 -14.52 1.30
CA ARG A 263 -16.08 -14.22 1.31
C ARG A 263 -15.26 -15.44 1.68
N LEU A 264 -15.71 -16.26 2.63
CA LEU A 264 -15.04 -17.49 3.02
C LEU A 264 -15.08 -18.52 1.89
N ALA A 265 -16.24 -18.71 1.24
CA ALA A 265 -16.38 -19.59 0.08
C ALA A 265 -15.47 -19.18 -1.08
N GLN A 266 -15.40 -17.88 -1.41
CA GLN A 266 -14.48 -17.37 -2.44
C GLN A 266 -13.01 -17.57 -2.07
N ARG A 267 -12.65 -17.41 -0.80
CA ARG A 267 -11.28 -17.68 -0.33
C ARG A 267 -10.95 -19.17 -0.38
N ALA A 268 -11.89 -20.03 -0.02
CA ALA A 268 -11.74 -21.48 -0.14
C ALA A 268 -11.50 -21.88 -1.60
N LEU A 269 -12.31 -21.35 -2.52
CA LEU A 269 -12.13 -21.53 -3.96
C LEU A 269 -10.80 -20.99 -4.47
N ALA A 270 -10.38 -19.81 -4.02
CA ALA A 270 -9.08 -19.24 -4.39
C ALA A 270 -7.90 -20.08 -3.88
N SER A 271 -8.05 -20.68 -2.69
CA SER A 271 -7.07 -21.56 -2.08
C SER A 271 -6.99 -22.92 -2.77
N ALA A 272 -8.11 -23.47 -3.24
CA ALA A 272 -8.09 -24.73 -3.99
C ALA A 272 -7.80 -24.56 -5.49
N GLY A 273 -8.10 -23.38 -6.04
CA GLY A 273 -7.71 -22.97 -7.38
C GLY A 273 -6.20 -22.87 -7.57
N THR A 274 -5.42 -22.98 -6.50
CA THR A 274 -4.00 -23.36 -6.57
C THR A 274 -3.86 -24.88 -6.66
N GLY A 275 -4.45 -25.50 -7.70
CA GLY A 275 -3.84 -26.71 -8.27
C GLY A 275 -2.33 -26.47 -8.41
N SER A 276 -1.50 -27.50 -8.19
CA SER A 276 -0.04 -27.40 -7.91
C SER A 276 0.51 -26.11 -8.49
N GLY A 277 0.99 -25.15 -7.68
CA GLY A 277 0.94 -23.73 -8.10
C GLY A 277 1.51 -23.40 -9.49
N ALA A 278 2.28 -24.30 -10.09
CA ALA A 278 2.50 -24.42 -11.53
C ALA A 278 1.23 -24.31 -12.43
N GLU A 279 0.18 -25.10 -12.21
CA GLU A 279 -1.07 -25.05 -12.99
C GLU A 279 -1.79 -23.71 -12.83
N ALA A 280 -1.78 -23.13 -11.63
CA ALA A 280 -2.35 -21.82 -11.40
C ALA A 280 -1.61 -20.73 -12.18
N VAL A 281 -0.27 -20.80 -12.21
CA VAL A 281 0.56 -19.93 -13.06
C VAL A 281 0.27 -20.18 -14.54
N GLN A 282 0.14 -21.43 -14.96
CA GLN A 282 -0.19 -21.79 -16.35
C GLN A 282 -1.52 -21.17 -16.80
N ARG A 283 -2.58 -21.31 -15.99
CA ARG A 283 -3.89 -20.67 -16.24
C ARG A 283 -3.81 -19.14 -16.26
N LEU A 284 -2.89 -18.52 -15.50
CA LEU A 284 -2.66 -17.08 -15.57
C LEU A 284 -1.94 -16.66 -16.86
N LEU A 285 -0.99 -17.46 -17.33
CA LEU A 285 -0.29 -17.23 -18.59
C LEU A 285 -1.23 -17.38 -19.78
N GLU A 286 -2.10 -18.39 -19.79
CA GLU A 286 -3.12 -18.58 -20.84
C GLU A 286 -4.09 -17.41 -20.92
N ARG A 287 -4.59 -16.93 -19.77
CA ARG A 287 -5.45 -15.73 -19.69
C ARG A 287 -4.72 -14.48 -20.16
N PHE A 288 -3.44 -14.34 -19.82
CA PHE A 288 -2.62 -13.25 -20.32
C PHE A 288 -2.52 -13.30 -21.85
N ASP A 289 -2.19 -14.46 -22.42
CA ASP A 289 -1.98 -14.64 -23.85
C ASP A 289 -3.26 -14.34 -24.65
N ALA A 290 -4.42 -14.82 -24.18
CA ALA A 290 -5.71 -14.50 -24.77
C ALA A 290 -5.98 -12.98 -24.77
N ARG A 291 -5.77 -12.32 -23.64
CA ARG A 291 -6.00 -10.87 -23.52
C ARG A 291 -4.97 -10.04 -24.31
N ALA A 292 -3.73 -10.49 -24.37
CA ALA A 292 -2.69 -9.84 -25.16
C ALA A 292 -2.99 -9.93 -26.67
N ALA A 293 -3.54 -11.06 -27.14
CA ALA A 293 -3.99 -11.24 -28.51
C ALA A 293 -5.13 -10.28 -28.89
N GLU A 294 -6.06 -10.00 -27.97
CA GLU A 294 -7.13 -9.01 -28.19
C GLU A 294 -6.60 -7.57 -28.30
N LEU A 295 -5.58 -7.21 -27.51
CA LEU A 295 -5.03 -5.85 -27.48
C LEU A 295 -4.03 -5.59 -28.60
N ALA A 296 -3.33 -6.62 -29.09
CA ALA A 296 -2.24 -6.49 -30.05
C ALA A 296 -2.62 -5.77 -31.37
N PRO A 297 -3.79 -6.01 -32.01
CA PRO A 297 -4.18 -5.29 -33.21
C PRO A 297 -4.33 -3.78 -32.96
N ARG A 298 -4.97 -3.39 -31.85
CA ARG A 298 -5.20 -1.99 -31.49
C ARG A 298 -3.90 -1.23 -31.22
N LEU A 299 -2.90 -1.90 -30.68
CA LEU A 299 -1.58 -1.33 -30.43
C LEU A 299 -0.72 -1.26 -31.69
N ARG A 300 -0.92 -2.16 -32.67
CA ARG A 300 -0.19 -2.14 -33.94
C ARG A 300 -0.58 -0.92 -34.79
N ASP A 301 -1.84 -0.51 -34.72
CA ASP A 301 -2.37 0.60 -35.51
C ASP A 301 -2.20 1.97 -34.81
N GLY A 302 -1.74 1.97 -33.55
CA GLY A 302 -1.52 3.19 -32.75
C GLY A 302 -0.10 3.73 -32.82
N GLU A 303 0.08 5.02 -32.49
CA GLU A 303 1.42 5.60 -32.36
C GLU A 303 2.18 5.01 -31.15
N PRO A 304 3.52 4.88 -31.24
CA PRO A 304 4.35 4.38 -30.14
C PRO A 304 4.21 5.24 -28.87
N GLY A 305 3.38 4.76 -27.94
CA GLY A 305 2.98 5.50 -26.75
C GLY A 305 3.32 4.83 -25.42
N PRO A 306 2.88 5.43 -24.30
CA PRO A 306 2.92 4.80 -22.98
C PRO A 306 2.25 3.42 -22.95
N ALA A 307 1.14 3.25 -23.69
CA ALA A 307 0.41 1.99 -23.77
C ALA A 307 1.24 0.87 -24.41
N GLN A 308 1.98 1.17 -25.49
CA GLN A 308 2.84 0.20 -26.16
C GLN A 308 4.03 -0.22 -25.28
N ARG A 309 4.66 0.73 -24.59
CA ARG A 309 5.73 0.41 -23.62
C ARG A 309 5.22 -0.44 -22.45
N ALA A 310 4.02 -0.18 -21.95
CA ALA A 310 3.41 -1.01 -20.90
C ALA A 310 3.15 -2.44 -21.42
N PHE A 311 2.65 -2.57 -22.65
CA PHE A 311 2.42 -3.87 -23.30
C PHE A 311 3.71 -4.67 -23.52
N GLU A 312 4.79 -4.03 -23.97
CA GLU A 312 6.10 -4.68 -24.14
C GLU A 312 6.65 -5.20 -22.81
N ARG A 313 6.63 -4.39 -21.75
CA ARG A 313 7.03 -4.82 -20.40
C ARG A 313 6.15 -5.94 -19.87
N ALA A 314 4.86 -5.92 -20.17
CA ALA A 314 3.94 -7.01 -19.81
C ALA A 314 4.38 -8.35 -20.44
N ARG A 315 4.83 -8.33 -21.71
CA ARG A 315 5.37 -9.51 -22.39
C ARG A 315 6.68 -10.00 -21.76
N GLU A 316 7.58 -9.09 -21.40
CA GLU A 316 8.82 -9.43 -20.70
C GLU A 316 8.56 -10.14 -19.36
N GLU A 317 7.61 -9.61 -18.56
CA GLU A 317 7.19 -10.22 -17.29
C GLU A 317 6.51 -11.58 -17.50
N ARG A 318 5.68 -11.73 -18.55
CA ARG A 318 5.09 -13.02 -18.94
C ARG A 318 6.17 -14.05 -19.28
N GLU A 319 7.19 -13.69 -20.05
CA GLU A 319 8.31 -14.57 -20.37
C GLU A 319 9.16 -14.92 -19.13
N ALA A 320 9.38 -13.95 -18.24
CA ALA A 320 10.04 -14.19 -16.96
C ALA A 320 9.25 -15.18 -16.08
N SER A 321 7.92 -15.07 -16.07
CA SER A 321 7.04 -16.02 -15.40
C SER A 321 7.13 -17.42 -16.00
N ALA A 322 7.06 -17.55 -17.32
CA ALA A 322 7.16 -18.85 -18.00
C ALA A 322 8.51 -19.54 -17.73
N ARG A 323 9.62 -18.79 -17.75
CA ARG A 323 10.95 -19.31 -17.36
C ARG A 323 10.99 -19.76 -15.91
N ALA A 324 10.51 -18.92 -14.99
CA ALA A 324 10.49 -19.28 -13.57
C ALA A 324 9.62 -20.52 -13.31
N LEU A 325 8.52 -20.68 -14.05
CA LEU A 325 7.67 -21.86 -13.99
C LEU A 325 8.39 -23.13 -14.50
N ALA A 326 9.06 -23.04 -15.65
CA ALA A 326 9.86 -24.15 -16.20
C ALA A 326 10.98 -24.59 -15.24
N ASP A 327 11.54 -23.67 -14.47
CA ASP A 327 12.55 -23.95 -13.44
C ASP A 327 11.95 -24.50 -12.11
N GLY A 328 10.63 -24.73 -12.04
CA GLY A 328 9.93 -25.17 -10.82
C GLY A 328 9.81 -24.08 -9.74
N ARG A 329 10.14 -22.81 -10.04
CA ARG A 329 10.12 -21.69 -9.09
C ARG A 329 8.75 -21.01 -9.07
N VAL A 330 7.74 -21.75 -8.63
CA VAL A 330 6.32 -21.39 -8.69
C VAL A 330 6.00 -20.01 -8.09
N GLU A 331 6.48 -19.68 -6.89
CA GLU A 331 6.19 -18.37 -6.27
C GLU A 331 6.74 -17.20 -7.09
N ARG A 332 7.94 -17.37 -7.65
CA ARG A 332 8.57 -16.36 -8.50
C ARG A 332 7.79 -16.21 -9.80
N ALA A 333 7.36 -17.32 -10.38
CA ALA A 333 6.51 -17.32 -11.56
C ALA A 333 5.19 -16.59 -11.29
N LEU A 334 4.52 -16.87 -10.17
CA LEU A 334 3.28 -16.20 -9.78
C LEU A 334 3.44 -14.69 -9.62
N ARG A 335 4.55 -14.22 -9.02
CA ARG A 335 4.85 -12.77 -8.93
C ARG A 335 4.98 -12.12 -10.30
N HIS A 336 5.73 -12.73 -11.21
CA HIS A 336 5.91 -12.24 -12.58
C HIS A 336 4.59 -12.26 -13.38
N ALA A 337 3.80 -13.35 -13.26
CA ALA A 337 2.49 -13.45 -13.90
C ALA A 337 1.54 -12.31 -13.45
N ARG A 338 1.49 -12.00 -12.16
CA ARG A 338 0.68 -10.89 -11.62
C ARG A 338 1.15 -9.54 -12.17
N SER A 339 2.46 -9.28 -12.12
CA SER A 339 3.05 -8.05 -12.70
C SER A 339 2.75 -7.90 -14.19
N ALA A 340 2.74 -9.01 -14.95
CA ALA A 340 2.38 -9.01 -16.37
C ALA A 340 0.92 -8.57 -16.59
N HIS A 341 -0.03 -9.10 -15.80
CA HIS A 341 -1.45 -8.70 -15.87
C HIS A 341 -1.67 -7.23 -15.51
N ASP A 342 -1.02 -6.72 -14.46
CA ASP A 342 -1.14 -5.31 -14.05
C ASP A 342 -0.66 -4.36 -15.17
N LEU A 343 0.47 -4.69 -15.82
CA LEU A 343 1.00 -3.93 -16.96
C LEU A 343 0.09 -4.02 -18.19
N LEU A 344 -0.50 -5.19 -18.44
CA LEU A 344 -1.45 -5.38 -19.54
C LEU A 344 -2.72 -4.54 -19.34
N GLU A 345 -3.20 -4.43 -18.11
CA GLU A 345 -4.34 -3.57 -17.77
C GLU A 345 -4.01 -2.08 -17.91
N GLN A 346 -2.79 -1.66 -17.54
CA GLN A 346 -2.31 -0.30 -17.79
C GLN A 346 -2.25 0.01 -19.29
N ALA A 347 -1.77 -0.93 -20.12
CA ALA A 347 -1.78 -0.78 -21.57
C ALA A 347 -3.21 -0.64 -22.11
N ALA A 348 -4.15 -1.47 -21.65
CA ALA A 348 -5.55 -1.40 -22.06
C ALA A 348 -6.22 -0.07 -21.68
N ARG A 349 -5.89 0.49 -20.52
CA ARG A 349 -6.38 1.80 -20.08
C ARG A 349 -5.83 2.94 -20.95
N GLY A 350 -4.59 2.84 -21.40
CA GLY A 350 -3.97 3.84 -22.29
C GLY A 350 -4.50 3.86 -23.73
N LEU A 351 -5.34 2.88 -24.11
CA LEU A 351 -6.02 2.79 -25.41
C LEU A 351 -7.46 3.35 -25.39
N ARG A 352 -7.95 3.80 -24.23
CA ARG A 352 -9.26 4.44 -24.08
C ARG A 352 -9.13 5.94 -24.23
#